data_AF-A0A7J4V0Z4-F1
#
_entry.id   AF-A0A7J4V0Z4-F1
#
_cell.length_a   1.000
_cell.length_b   1.000
_cell.length_c   1.000
_cell.angle_alpha   90.00
_cell.angle_beta   90.00
_cell.angle_gamma   90.00
#
_symmetry.space_group_name_H-M   'P 1'
#
loop_
_entity.id
_entity.type
_entity.pdbx_description
1 polymer ?
#
loop_
_entity_poly.entity_id
_entity_poly.type
_entity_poly.pdbx_seq_one_letter_code
_entity_poly.pdbx_strand_id
1 'polypeptide(L)'
;RFPYDPKWIIEAIADSTLYPVYYVISMYANQGLVKPESMTEAFFDYVLLGEGTAEEVRRATGVPEATLDRIRNEFEYWYPLDINLGGKEHMTVHFPVFLMNHVAILRPQHWPRGILVNWYITSSGGKISKSKGGAQPITDAAERVGVGALRVFYAPIAAPYGGVG
;
A
#
# COMPACT_ATOMS: atom_id res chain seq x y z
N ARG A 1 13.16 2.92 -12.87
CA ARG A 1 13.44 2.85 -14.33
C ARG A 1 12.86 1.55 -14.84
N PHE A 2 12.42 1.50 -16.09
CA PHE A 2 11.94 0.25 -16.67
C PHE A 2 13.12 -0.73 -16.87
N PRO A 3 13.03 -2.00 -16.43
CA PRO A 3 14.17 -2.92 -16.40
C PRO A 3 14.68 -3.32 -17.79
N TYR A 4 13.82 -3.35 -18.81
CA TYR A 4 14.20 -3.75 -20.18
C TYR A 4 14.59 -2.58 -21.09
N ASP A 5 14.28 -1.34 -20.71
CA ASP A 5 14.71 -0.14 -21.42
C ASP A 5 14.94 1.02 -20.43
N PRO A 6 16.20 1.36 -20.11
CA PRO A 6 16.53 2.33 -19.08
C PRO A 6 16.17 3.78 -19.45
N LYS A 7 15.75 4.02 -20.70
CA LYS A 7 15.25 5.33 -21.16
C LYS A 7 13.88 5.66 -20.57
N TRP A 8 13.09 4.65 -20.25
CA TRP A 8 11.75 4.84 -19.71
C TRP A 8 11.76 4.91 -18.18
N ILE A 9 11.00 5.87 -17.66
CA ILE A 9 10.70 6.03 -16.24
C ILE A 9 9.30 5.46 -16.02
N ILE A 10 9.15 4.67 -14.96
CA ILE A 10 7.85 4.12 -14.56
C ILE A 10 7.05 5.28 -13.96
N GLU A 11 5.83 5.50 -14.45
CA GLU A 11 4.96 6.54 -13.93
C GLU A 11 4.44 6.21 -12.52
N ALA A 12 4.19 7.24 -11.72
CA ALA A 12 3.83 7.12 -10.29
C ALA A 12 2.52 6.36 -10.03
N ILE A 13 1.62 6.24 -11.00
CA ILE A 13 0.39 5.45 -10.85
C ILE A 13 0.70 3.95 -11.06
N ALA A 14 1.66 3.64 -11.93
CA ALA A 14 1.98 2.25 -12.25
C ALA A 14 2.77 1.57 -11.12
N ASP A 15 3.69 2.29 -10.46
CA ASP A 15 4.52 1.74 -9.37
C ASP A 15 3.82 1.72 -7.99
N SER A 16 2.66 2.36 -7.86
CA SER A 16 1.93 2.48 -6.58
C SER A 16 0.79 1.46 -6.43
N THR A 17 0.86 0.31 -7.09
CA THR A 17 -0.25 -0.65 -7.17
C THR A 17 -0.06 -1.89 -6.30
N LEU A 18 1.13 -2.51 -6.30
CA LEU A 18 1.44 -3.69 -5.47
C LEU A 18 2.25 -3.37 -4.20
N TYR A 19 2.42 -2.08 -3.89
CA TYR A 19 3.17 -1.65 -2.70
C TYR A 19 2.72 -2.26 -1.36
N PRO A 20 1.44 -2.66 -1.12
CA PRO A 20 1.09 -3.23 0.17
C PRO A 20 1.73 -4.61 0.38
N VAL A 21 2.07 -5.33 -0.70
CA VAL A 21 2.88 -6.56 -0.63
C VAL A 21 4.25 -6.25 -0.05
N TYR A 22 4.86 -5.13 -0.48
CA TYR A 22 6.15 -4.71 0.01
C TYR A 22 6.14 -4.36 1.50
N TYR A 23 5.00 -4.00 2.11
CA TYR A 23 4.95 -3.79 3.55
C TYR A 23 5.33 -5.03 4.35
N VAL A 24 4.93 -6.22 3.90
CA VAL A 24 5.31 -7.49 4.51
C VAL A 24 6.83 -7.70 4.45
N ILE A 25 7.45 -7.33 3.32
CA ILE A 25 8.89 -7.50 3.08
C ILE A 25 9.72 -6.39 3.75
N SER A 26 9.14 -5.21 3.93
CA SER A 26 9.84 -3.99 4.33
C SER A 26 10.61 -4.11 5.64
N MET A 27 10.09 -4.89 6.60
CA MET A 27 10.77 -5.14 7.87
C MET A 27 12.15 -5.79 7.65
N TYR A 28 12.20 -6.80 6.77
CA TYR A 28 13.43 -7.54 6.46
C TYR A 28 14.43 -6.70 5.72
N ALA A 29 13.95 -5.85 4.80
CA ALA A 29 14.79 -4.88 4.10
C ALA A 29 15.40 -3.85 5.07
N ASN A 30 14.57 -3.27 5.94
CA ASN A 30 14.99 -2.26 6.91
C ASN A 30 15.95 -2.81 7.97
N GLN A 31 15.86 -4.10 8.31
CA GLN A 31 16.77 -4.78 9.22
C GLN A 31 18.05 -5.30 8.53
N GLY A 32 18.17 -5.13 7.20
CA GLY A 32 19.31 -5.62 6.43
C GLY A 32 19.35 -7.14 6.25
N LEU A 33 18.25 -7.85 6.56
CA LEU A 33 18.11 -9.30 6.40
C LEU A 33 17.92 -9.70 4.93
N VAL A 34 17.32 -8.80 4.14
CA VAL A 34 17.20 -8.94 2.68
C VAL A 34 17.72 -7.66 2.04
N LYS A 35 18.72 -7.79 1.17
CA LYS A 35 19.29 -6.66 0.43
C LYS A 35 18.49 -6.42 -0.85
N PRO A 36 18.43 -5.17 -1.37
CA PRO A 36 17.75 -4.89 -2.64
C PRO A 36 18.21 -5.78 -3.80
N GLU A 37 19.50 -6.10 -3.87
CA GLU A 37 20.08 -6.94 -4.93
C GLU A 37 19.64 -8.40 -4.83
N SER A 38 19.20 -8.85 -3.65
CA SER A 38 18.67 -10.19 -3.40
C SER A 38 17.18 -10.33 -3.75
N MET A 39 16.47 -9.22 -4.02
CA MET A 39 15.05 -9.22 -4.38
C MET A 39 14.87 -9.48 -5.88
N THR A 40 15.32 -10.65 -6.34
CA THR A 40 15.20 -11.11 -7.73
C THR A 40 13.78 -11.60 -8.03
N GLU A 41 13.48 -11.89 -9.30
CA GLU A 41 12.21 -12.55 -9.69
C GLU A 41 11.99 -13.84 -8.89
N ALA A 42 13.00 -14.72 -8.82
CA ALA A 42 12.93 -15.96 -8.04
C ALA A 42 12.66 -15.73 -6.54
N PHE A 43 13.14 -14.63 -5.96
CA PHE A 43 12.79 -14.25 -4.58
C PHE A 43 11.30 -13.94 -4.46
N PHE A 44 10.76 -13.09 -5.35
CA PHE A 44 9.35 -12.71 -5.32
C PHE A 44 8.42 -13.87 -5.65
N ASP A 45 8.76 -14.69 -6.65
CA ASP A 45 8.00 -15.88 -7.03
C ASP A 45 7.87 -16.85 -5.84
N TYR A 46 8.96 -17.05 -5.08
CA TYR A 46 8.91 -17.90 -3.89
C TYR A 46 8.07 -17.32 -2.77
N VAL A 47 8.32 -16.05 -2.38
CA VAL A 47 7.68 -15.48 -1.19
C VAL A 47 6.21 -15.09 -1.43
N LEU A 48 5.81 -14.78 -2.67
CA LEU A 48 4.46 -14.33 -3.01
C LEU A 48 3.61 -15.42 -3.66
N LEU A 49 4.19 -16.19 -4.59
CA LEU A 49 3.47 -17.17 -5.40
C LEU A 49 3.67 -18.60 -4.87
N GLY A 50 4.72 -18.81 -4.07
CA GLY A 50 5.10 -20.12 -3.56
C GLY A 50 5.77 -21.01 -4.61
N GLU A 51 6.34 -20.40 -5.65
CA GLU A 51 7.00 -21.09 -6.76
C GLU A 51 8.49 -21.32 -6.49
N GLY A 52 9.00 -22.48 -6.87
CA GLY A 52 10.37 -22.91 -6.57
C GLY A 52 10.56 -23.40 -5.13
N THR A 53 11.83 -23.60 -4.74
CA THR A 53 12.20 -24.05 -3.39
C THR A 53 13.08 -23.02 -2.67
N ALA A 54 13.01 -23.01 -1.33
CA ALA A 54 13.84 -22.13 -0.52
C ALA A 54 15.35 -22.34 -0.78
N GLU A 55 15.77 -23.59 -1.02
CA GLU A 55 17.16 -23.94 -1.32
C GLU A 55 17.64 -23.29 -2.63
N GLU A 56 16.84 -23.36 -3.69
CA GLU A 56 17.16 -22.75 -4.99
C GLU A 56 17.27 -21.23 -4.88
N VAL A 57 16.32 -20.60 -4.19
CA VAL A 57 16.31 -19.14 -3.98
C VAL A 57 17.46 -18.71 -3.09
N ARG A 58 17.79 -19.46 -2.03
CA ARG A 58 18.98 -19.19 -1.21
C ARG A 58 20.23 -19.23 -2.06
N ARG A 59 20.38 -20.24 -2.93
CA ARG A 59 21.55 -20.35 -3.82
C ARG A 59 21.65 -19.17 -4.77
N ALA A 60 20.53 -18.65 -5.26
CA ALA A 60 20.50 -17.51 -6.19
C ALA A 60 20.70 -16.14 -5.52
N THR A 61 20.19 -15.97 -4.30
CA THR A 61 20.05 -14.64 -3.64
C THR A 61 20.94 -14.45 -2.42
N GLY A 62 21.45 -15.54 -1.85
CA GLY A 62 22.17 -15.57 -0.57
C GLY A 62 21.27 -15.39 0.66
N VAL A 63 19.95 -15.22 0.50
CA VAL A 63 19.01 -15.05 1.62
C VAL A 63 18.81 -16.41 2.30
N PRO A 64 18.97 -16.51 3.64
CA PRO A 64 18.77 -17.78 4.34
C PRO A 64 17.36 -18.36 4.13
N GLU A 65 17.26 -19.68 3.98
CA GLU A 65 15.99 -20.40 3.81
C GLU A 65 14.97 -20.04 4.90
N ALA A 66 15.41 -19.99 6.17
CA ALA A 66 14.57 -19.60 7.29
C ALA A 66 13.99 -18.17 7.14
N THR A 67 14.73 -17.24 6.54
CA THR A 67 14.24 -15.89 6.26
C THR A 67 13.23 -15.90 5.12
N LEU A 68 13.49 -16.64 4.05
CA LEU A 68 12.58 -16.80 2.91
C LEU A 68 11.24 -17.39 3.34
N ASP A 69 11.28 -18.50 4.10
CA ASP A 69 10.08 -19.17 4.62
C ASP A 69 9.30 -18.28 5.56
N ARG A 70 9.99 -17.49 6.38
CA ARG A 70 9.34 -16.54 7.29
C ARG A 70 8.60 -15.44 6.52
N ILE A 71 9.24 -14.84 5.51
CA ILE A 71 8.59 -13.82 4.67
C ILE A 71 7.37 -14.39 3.97
N ARG A 72 7.49 -15.59 3.40
CA ARG A 72 6.38 -16.30 2.76
C ARG A 72 5.22 -16.54 3.73
N ASN A 73 5.52 -17.05 4.93
CA ASN A 73 4.51 -17.31 5.95
C ASN A 73 3.82 -16.02 6.42
N GLU A 74 4.57 -14.92 6.56
CA GLU A 74 3.99 -13.62 6.89
C GLU A 74 3.13 -13.08 5.74
N PHE A 75 3.53 -13.27 4.48
CA PHE A 75 2.70 -12.91 3.33
C PHE A 75 1.39 -13.72 3.33
N GLU A 76 1.46 -15.05 3.47
CA GLU A 76 0.30 -15.94 3.53
C GLU A 76 -0.63 -15.64 4.73
N TYR A 77 -0.08 -15.08 5.82
CA TYR A 77 -0.87 -14.67 6.98
C TYR A 77 -1.55 -13.30 6.80
N TRP A 78 -0.82 -12.30 6.29
CA TRP A 78 -1.31 -10.93 6.20
C TRP A 78 -2.11 -10.63 4.93
N TYR A 79 -1.87 -11.35 3.85
CA TYR A 79 -2.65 -11.24 2.61
C TYR A 79 -3.78 -12.28 2.57
N PRO A 80 -4.93 -11.96 1.96
CA PRO A 80 -5.22 -10.79 1.13
C PRO A 80 -5.37 -9.47 1.91
N LEU A 81 -5.16 -8.34 1.22
CA LEU A 81 -5.45 -7.02 1.78
C LEU A 81 -6.96 -6.90 2.08
N ASP A 82 -7.32 -6.84 3.37
CA ASP A 82 -8.73 -6.75 3.78
C ASP A 82 -9.40 -5.45 3.32
N ILE A 83 -8.70 -4.33 3.42
CA ILE A 83 -9.25 -3.01 3.06
C ILE A 83 -8.17 -2.06 2.54
N ASN A 84 -8.45 -1.43 1.40
CA ASN A 84 -7.70 -0.29 0.88
C ASN A 84 -8.54 0.99 0.99
N LEU A 85 -8.01 2.00 1.68
CA LEU A 85 -8.69 3.28 1.91
C LEU A 85 -8.13 4.35 0.99
N GLY A 86 -8.98 5.11 0.30
CA GLY A 86 -8.52 6.28 -0.45
C GLY A 86 -9.65 7.25 -0.80
N GLY A 87 -9.27 8.46 -1.17
CA GLY A 87 -10.22 9.48 -1.57
C GLY A 87 -10.86 9.21 -2.94
N LYS A 88 -11.99 9.87 -3.20
CA LYS A 88 -12.73 9.81 -4.48
C LYS A 88 -11.83 9.94 -5.72
N GLU A 89 -10.78 10.76 -5.65
CA GLU A 89 -9.82 10.99 -6.73
C GLU A 89 -9.12 9.71 -7.21
N HIS A 90 -8.96 8.71 -6.35
CA HIS A 90 -8.32 7.43 -6.69
C HIS A 90 -9.26 6.47 -7.44
N MET A 91 -10.57 6.70 -7.36
CA MET A 91 -11.60 5.76 -7.83
C MET A 91 -11.52 5.45 -9.32
N THR A 92 -11.21 6.44 -10.15
CA THR A 92 -11.20 6.29 -11.61
C THR A 92 -9.82 6.07 -12.20
N VAL A 93 -8.76 6.15 -11.39
CA VAL A 93 -7.37 6.14 -11.89
C VAL A 93 -6.52 5.07 -11.22
N HIS A 94 -6.48 5.04 -9.89
CA HIS A 94 -5.57 4.16 -9.14
C HIS A 94 -6.23 2.81 -8.85
N PHE A 95 -7.45 2.80 -8.29
CA PHE A 95 -8.12 1.56 -7.91
C PHE A 95 -8.35 0.56 -9.05
N PRO A 96 -8.68 0.97 -10.29
CA PRO A 96 -8.77 0.03 -11.40
C PRO A 96 -7.43 -0.67 -11.67
N VAL A 97 -6.33 0.09 -11.75
CA VAL A 97 -4.99 -0.46 -12.03
C VAL A 97 -4.47 -1.28 -10.84
N PHE A 98 -4.77 -0.86 -9.60
CA PHE A 98 -4.52 -1.63 -8.39
C PHE A 98 -5.15 -3.02 -8.46
N LEU A 99 -6.43 -3.11 -8.80
CA LEU A 99 -7.12 -4.41 -8.96
C LEU A 99 -6.53 -5.23 -10.11
N MET A 100 -6.30 -4.60 -11.27
CA MET A 100 -5.73 -5.30 -12.44
C MET A 100 -4.36 -5.91 -12.12
N ASN A 101 -3.47 -5.18 -11.45
CA ASN A 101 -2.15 -5.69 -11.10
C ASN A 101 -2.19 -6.78 -10.03
N HIS A 102 -3.10 -6.68 -9.04
CA HIS A 102 -3.29 -7.77 -8.07
C HIS A 102 -3.78 -9.04 -8.74
N VAL A 103 -4.74 -8.95 -9.67
CA VAL A 103 -5.26 -10.09 -10.41
C VAL A 103 -4.23 -10.68 -11.36
N ALA A 104 -3.41 -9.84 -11.99
CA ALA A 104 -2.40 -10.27 -12.96
C ALA A 104 -1.23 -11.04 -12.30
N ILE A 105 -0.86 -10.69 -11.07
CA ILE A 105 0.33 -11.24 -10.40
C ILE A 105 -0.03 -12.23 -9.30
N LEU A 106 -1.03 -11.93 -8.46
CA LEU A 106 -1.29 -12.72 -7.25
C LEU A 106 -2.31 -13.84 -7.49
N ARG A 107 -2.19 -14.90 -6.69
CA ARG A 107 -3.13 -16.02 -6.66
C ARG A 107 -4.52 -15.55 -6.20
N PRO A 108 -5.62 -16.18 -6.65
CA PRO A 108 -6.98 -15.74 -6.34
C PRO A 108 -7.29 -15.53 -4.86
N GLN A 109 -6.71 -16.36 -3.97
CA GLN A 109 -6.88 -16.22 -2.53
C GLN A 109 -6.22 -14.96 -1.93
N HIS A 110 -5.30 -14.32 -2.65
CA HIS A 110 -4.58 -13.11 -2.22
C HIS A 110 -5.12 -11.83 -2.87
N TRP A 111 -6.21 -11.90 -3.63
CA TRP A 111 -6.85 -10.71 -4.21
C TRP A 111 -7.46 -9.81 -3.12
N PRO A 112 -7.37 -8.47 -3.25
CA PRO A 112 -7.91 -7.53 -2.26
C PRO A 112 -9.40 -7.76 -1.98
N ARG A 113 -9.79 -7.68 -0.71
CA ARG A 113 -11.17 -7.98 -0.28
C ARG A 113 -12.09 -6.76 -0.29
N GLY A 114 -11.54 -5.56 -0.18
CA GLY A 114 -12.32 -4.35 -0.07
C GLY A 114 -11.57 -3.09 -0.44
N ILE A 115 -12.30 -2.15 -1.04
CA ILE A 115 -11.86 -0.77 -1.26
C ILE A 115 -12.93 0.12 -0.63
N LEU A 116 -12.53 1.04 0.24
CA LEU A 116 -13.41 2.06 0.80
C LEU A 116 -12.96 3.42 0.29
N VAL A 117 -13.92 4.11 -0.32
CA VAL A 117 -13.71 5.45 -0.87
C VAL A 117 -14.29 6.48 0.08
N ASN A 118 -13.44 7.37 0.61
CA ASN A 118 -13.93 8.52 1.37
C ASN A 118 -14.23 9.70 0.44
N TRP A 119 -15.30 10.43 0.73
CA TRP A 119 -15.64 11.65 0.00
C TRP A 119 -14.86 12.86 0.53
N TYR A 120 -15.04 14.01 -0.10
CA TYR A 120 -14.38 15.25 0.33
C TYR A 120 -14.78 15.62 1.76
N ILE A 121 -13.78 15.91 2.60
CA ILE A 121 -14.01 16.57 3.88
C ILE A 121 -14.29 18.05 3.60
N THR A 122 -15.52 18.49 3.87
CA THR A 122 -15.95 19.87 3.73
C THR A 122 -15.92 20.58 5.09
N SER A 123 -15.57 21.87 5.10
CA SER A 123 -15.82 22.76 6.24
C SER A 123 -16.92 23.76 5.84
N SER A 124 -17.50 24.49 6.79
CA SER A 124 -18.69 25.36 6.66
C SER A 124 -18.62 26.45 5.58
N GLY A 125 -17.52 26.57 4.81
CA GLY A 125 -17.36 27.44 3.65
C GLY A 125 -16.98 26.74 2.33
N GLY A 126 -17.01 25.41 2.26
CA GLY A 126 -16.71 24.61 1.06
C GLY A 126 -15.51 23.66 1.19
N LYS A 127 -14.93 23.26 0.06
CA LYS A 127 -13.76 22.36 0.00
C LYS A 127 -12.57 22.99 0.72
N ILE A 128 -11.96 22.25 1.64
CA ILE A 128 -10.69 22.63 2.27
C ILE A 128 -9.62 22.72 1.16
N SER A 129 -9.18 23.93 0.82
CA SER A 129 -8.11 24.16 -0.16
C SER A 129 -6.98 24.99 0.42
N LYS A 130 -5.74 24.64 0.05
CA LYS A 130 -4.53 25.42 0.39
C LYS A 130 -4.61 26.86 -0.14
N SER A 131 -5.20 27.06 -1.32
CA SER A 131 -5.33 28.36 -1.97
C SER A 131 -6.34 29.32 -1.32
N LYS A 132 -7.29 28.81 -0.52
CA LYS A 132 -8.31 29.62 0.18
C LYS A 132 -8.06 29.73 1.69
N GLY A 133 -6.86 29.35 2.16
CA GLY A 133 -6.49 29.42 3.58
C GLY A 133 -7.17 28.39 4.50
N GLY A 134 -7.90 27.41 3.94
CA GLY A 134 -8.67 26.44 4.71
C GLY A 134 -7.88 25.18 5.11
N ALA A 135 -6.75 24.90 4.45
CA ALA A 135 -5.94 23.72 4.75
C ALA A 135 -4.93 24.04 5.86
N GLN A 136 -5.31 23.81 7.11
CA GLN A 136 -4.37 23.82 8.22
C GLN A 136 -3.58 22.50 8.26
N PRO A 137 -2.26 22.55 8.54
CA PRO A 137 -1.50 21.34 8.83
C PRO A 137 -2.10 20.58 10.03
N ILE A 138 -2.11 19.24 9.94
CA ILE A 138 -2.65 18.39 11.02
C ILE A 138 -1.84 18.59 12.31
N THR A 139 -0.53 18.84 12.20
CA THR A 139 0.36 19.13 13.34
C THR A 139 -0.11 20.36 14.12
N ASP A 140 -0.34 21.47 13.41
CA ASP A 140 -0.72 22.74 14.02
C ASP A 140 -2.13 22.66 14.64
N ALA A 141 -3.03 21.94 13.97
CA ALA A 141 -4.36 21.67 14.51
C ALA A 141 -4.27 20.81 15.77
N ALA A 142 -3.41 19.78 15.77
CA ALA A 142 -3.22 18.90 16.92
C ALA A 142 -2.61 19.61 18.12
N GLU A 143 -1.69 20.54 17.91
CA GLU A 143 -1.13 21.39 18.96
C GLU A 143 -2.18 22.32 19.58
N ARG A 144 -3.12 22.83 18.77
CA ARG A 144 -4.15 23.77 19.23
C ARG A 144 -5.29 23.11 19.99
N VAL A 145 -5.83 22.00 19.49
CA VAL A 145 -7.06 21.38 20.04
C VAL A 145 -6.86 19.98 20.60
N GLY A 146 -5.66 19.40 20.43
CA GLY A 146 -5.34 18.05 20.85
C GLY A 146 -5.76 16.97 19.86
N VAL A 147 -4.95 15.91 19.76
CA VAL A 147 -5.18 14.77 18.85
C VAL A 147 -6.50 14.06 19.14
N GLY A 148 -6.89 13.94 20.41
CA GLY A 148 -8.15 13.31 20.79
C GLY A 148 -9.37 14.04 20.24
N ALA A 149 -9.40 15.37 20.37
CA ALA A 149 -10.47 16.20 19.84
C ALA A 149 -10.53 16.12 18.31
N LEU A 150 -9.39 16.14 17.62
CA LEU A 150 -9.35 15.98 16.16
C LEU A 150 -9.91 14.63 15.70
N ARG A 151 -9.57 13.53 16.37
CA ARG A 151 -10.09 12.20 16.03
C ARG A 151 -11.60 12.13 16.17
N VAL A 152 -12.14 12.64 17.28
CA VAL A 152 -13.59 12.70 17.51
C VAL A 152 -14.27 13.60 16.49
N PHE A 153 -13.64 14.71 16.11
CA PHE A 153 -14.17 15.62 15.09
C PHE A 153 -14.22 14.99 13.69
N TYR A 154 -13.16 14.33 13.25
CA TYR A 154 -13.10 13.75 11.90
C TYR A 154 -13.89 12.44 11.76
N ALA A 155 -14.03 11.64 12.82
CA ALA A 155 -14.72 10.35 12.77
C ALA A 155 -16.14 10.41 12.15
N PRO A 156 -17.05 11.31 12.57
CA PRO A 156 -18.38 11.42 11.96
C PRO A 156 -18.36 12.10 10.59
N ILE A 157 -17.46 13.06 10.36
CA ILE A 157 -17.41 13.85 9.11
C ILE A 157 -16.83 13.04 7.94
N ALA A 158 -15.93 12.09 8.24
CA ALA A 158 -15.34 11.21 7.25
C ALA A 158 -16.16 9.92 7.02
N ALA A 159 -17.33 9.78 7.62
CA ALA A 159 -18.15 8.59 7.49
C ALA A 159 -18.62 8.41 6.03
N PRO A 160 -18.54 7.20 5.44
CA PRO A 160 -18.92 6.95 4.04
C PRO A 160 -20.39 7.30 3.72
N TYR A 161 -21.24 7.31 4.75
CA TYR A 161 -22.68 7.60 4.68
C TYR A 161 -23.07 8.89 5.43
N GLY A 162 -22.08 9.64 5.93
CA GLY A 162 -22.28 10.87 6.71
C GLY A 162 -22.49 12.06 5.81
N GLY A 163 -23.63 12.11 5.12
CA GLY A 163 -23.93 13.19 4.20
C GLY A 163 -25.41 13.47 4.04
N VAL A 164 -26.15 13.72 5.12
CA VAL A 164 -27.20 14.76 5.19
C VAL A 164 -27.43 15.12 6.66
N GLY A 165 -27.10 16.35 7.03
CA GLY A 165 -27.32 16.94 8.36
C GLY A 165 -26.79 18.36 8.37
#